data_AF-A0AA48KH61-F1
#
_entry.id   AF-A0AA48KH61-F1
#
_cell.length_a   1.000
_cell.length_b   1.000
_cell.length_c   1.000
_cell.angle_alpha   90.00
_cell.angle_beta   90.00
_cell.angle_gamma   90.00
#
_symmetry.space_group_name_H-M   'P 1'
#
loop_
_entity.id
_entity.type
_entity.pdbx_description
1 polymer ?
#
loop_
_entity_poly.entity_id
_entity_poly.type
_entity_poly.pdbx_seq_one_letter_code
_entity_poly.pdbx_strand_id
1 'polypeptide(L)'
;MRGAGLVAGVAAIALGGALAAGLSTGLASAQQAPESLLPPGFDDPAPTPTPAPRPTAAPPTAPAAPGAAPAGPLPPPIPGVPAELPAAPQLSEEELSRLPSLEELEELSTDQLDDLLGLKPKFDIPPAARRSMARVGLISTDEGGLPSQALARQPAKLVRAILKGTKGPLVSRWGHIVMRRALASRLAAPRGMNPAEFVALRAQVLNSMGEFAVARGLVQDVDAGNWSPAMTTEALKAYIATSDIVGACPAVRLQGSAREDAQWDMLQAICNAYAGEGALAASQLNAAQNREIAPEIDLLLAQRFAGAAGRGRGGTTVSWDGVEELTPWRFALANALGEEIPTGLIEDAIAGPRADYYAMAGATAPMLPLDVRAGYAELAASRGILSASAMVDLYSQIYAEPTIGGEFSDRAARLREAYLGVEPDSRITAMRGLWGEGTIGFSGQILTAFAAARIPPAADQADDAGELIASMLTAGLDKDAAAWAGTVEAGSLGWALIALADPDAGRVEDDALNAFVASDDSEDERKSAFLVAALAGLGRLPVNAADGYGVDLSRQTRWTRIIDRAAEVENPVMVALLAGLGMQGQSWSQMTPLHLYYLTSSLRRVGMEAEARMIAAEAVARG
;
A
#
# COMPACT_ATOMS: atom_id res chain seq x y z
N MET A 1 -58.79 13.33 27.09
CA MET A 1 -59.79 14.37 26.78
C MET A 1 -59.38 15.04 25.47
N ARG A 2 -60.24 14.96 24.44
CA ARG A 2 -60.24 15.68 23.13
C ARG A 2 -58.97 15.50 22.25
N GLY A 3 -59.00 15.07 20.99
CA GLY A 3 -60.07 14.82 20.02
C GLY A 3 -59.73 15.44 18.66
N ALA A 4 -59.96 14.68 17.58
CA ALA A 4 -60.00 15.02 16.13
C ALA A 4 -58.65 15.10 15.38
N GLY A 5 -58.46 14.55 14.16
CA GLY A 5 -59.30 13.81 13.20
C GLY A 5 -58.47 13.59 11.90
N LEU A 6 -58.36 12.36 11.39
CA LEU A 6 -59.05 11.78 10.21
C LEU A 6 -58.34 11.93 8.84
N VAL A 7 -57.75 10.81 8.38
CA VAL A 7 -57.95 10.05 7.11
C VAL A 7 -58.17 10.81 5.78
N ALA A 8 -57.33 10.53 4.77
CA ALA A 8 -57.69 9.88 3.47
C ALA A 8 -56.70 10.21 2.34
N GLY A 9 -56.42 9.22 1.46
CA GLY A 9 -56.17 9.52 0.03
C GLY A 9 -55.06 8.74 -0.68
N VAL A 10 -55.36 7.52 -1.13
CA VAL A 10 -54.65 6.81 -2.20
C VAL A 10 -55.05 7.40 -3.55
N ALA A 11 -54.10 7.68 -4.44
CA ALA A 11 -54.36 7.78 -5.88
C ALA A 11 -53.10 7.46 -6.71
N ALA A 12 -53.15 6.34 -7.42
CA ALA A 12 -52.22 5.95 -8.46
C ALA A 12 -52.55 6.67 -9.78
N ILE A 13 -51.51 7.05 -10.54
CA ILE A 13 -51.62 7.25 -12.00
C ILE A 13 -50.39 6.62 -12.66
N ALA A 14 -50.65 5.62 -13.49
CA ALA A 14 -49.76 5.06 -14.48
C ALA A 14 -50.23 5.52 -15.87
N LEU A 15 -49.28 5.91 -16.72
CA LEU A 15 -49.32 6.06 -18.19
C LEU A 15 -47.90 6.54 -18.56
N GLY A 16 -47.07 5.91 -19.38
CA GLY A 16 -47.27 5.00 -20.51
C GLY A 16 -46.42 5.54 -21.67
N GLY A 17 -45.49 4.74 -22.21
CA GLY A 17 -44.71 5.15 -23.39
C GLY A 17 -43.47 4.31 -23.64
N ALA A 18 -43.63 3.23 -24.41
CA ALA A 18 -42.61 2.31 -24.87
C ALA A 18 -41.98 2.72 -26.23
N LEU A 19 -40.90 2.01 -26.60
CA LEU A 19 -40.22 1.90 -27.91
C LEU A 19 -39.14 2.98 -28.17
N ALA A 20 -37.94 2.67 -28.68
CA ALA A 20 -37.50 1.56 -29.52
C ALA A 20 -36.00 1.24 -29.33
N ALA A 21 -35.67 -0.02 -29.58
CA ALA A 21 -34.32 -0.55 -29.73
C ALA A 21 -33.67 -0.14 -31.06
N GLY A 22 -32.33 -0.19 -31.14
CA GLY A 22 -31.63 -0.07 -32.42
C GLY A 22 -30.10 -0.01 -32.33
N LEU A 23 -29.49 -1.19 -32.48
CA LEU A 23 -28.08 -1.51 -32.79
C LEU A 23 -27.25 -0.44 -33.56
N SER A 24 -25.96 -0.33 -33.23
CA SER A 24 -24.87 -0.59 -34.20
C SER A 24 -23.46 -0.52 -33.59
N THR A 25 -22.66 -1.50 -33.97
CA THR A 25 -21.22 -1.66 -33.78
C THR A 25 -20.42 -0.83 -34.79
N GLY A 26 -19.20 -0.39 -34.42
CA GLY A 26 -18.04 -0.47 -35.34
C GLY A 26 -17.16 0.77 -35.53
N LEU A 27 -15.91 0.62 -35.07
CA LEU A 27 -14.64 0.93 -35.75
C LEU A 27 -14.09 2.38 -35.84
N ALA A 28 -12.77 2.38 -35.62
CA ALA A 28 -11.77 3.43 -35.62
C ALA A 28 -11.58 4.28 -36.90
N SER A 29 -10.90 5.41 -36.64
CA SER A 29 -10.05 6.26 -37.51
C SER A 29 -10.69 7.45 -38.24
N ALA A 30 -10.37 8.67 -37.76
CA ALA A 30 -9.68 9.71 -38.53
C ALA A 30 -9.49 10.97 -37.66
N GLN A 31 -8.26 11.50 -37.64
CA GLN A 31 -7.89 12.77 -37.01
C GLN A 31 -8.53 13.94 -37.78
N GLN A 32 -9.19 14.85 -37.05
CA GLN A 32 -9.34 16.26 -37.43
C GLN A 32 -9.45 17.08 -36.13
N ALA A 33 -8.54 18.04 -35.97
CA ALA A 33 -8.51 18.96 -34.83
C ALA A 33 -9.77 19.86 -34.83
N PRO A 34 -10.34 20.20 -33.67
CA PRO A 34 -11.49 21.10 -33.61
C PRO A 34 -11.05 22.54 -33.90
N GLU A 35 -11.56 23.14 -34.98
CA GLU A 35 -11.47 24.59 -35.18
C GLU A 35 -12.39 25.33 -34.20
N SER A 36 -11.88 26.44 -33.67
CA SER A 36 -12.53 27.30 -32.68
C SER A 36 -13.75 28.01 -33.26
N LEU A 37 -14.90 27.90 -32.59
CA LEU A 37 -16.17 28.57 -32.90
C LEU A 37 -16.34 29.92 -32.16
N LEU A 38 -15.25 30.63 -31.87
CA LEU A 38 -15.32 31.95 -31.25
C LEU A 38 -15.14 33.08 -32.28
N PRO A 39 -15.95 34.16 -32.20
CA PRO A 39 -15.80 35.32 -33.08
C PRO A 39 -14.46 36.04 -32.83
N PRO A 40 -13.85 36.63 -33.88
CA PRO A 40 -12.51 37.23 -33.79
C PRO A 40 -12.49 38.41 -32.81
N GLY A 41 -11.61 38.33 -31.78
CA GLY A 41 -11.40 39.39 -30.78
C GLY A 41 -11.26 38.94 -29.32
N PHE A 42 -11.39 37.65 -29.01
CA PHE A 42 -11.08 37.08 -27.70
C PHE A 42 -9.79 36.25 -27.76
N ASP A 43 -8.65 36.93 -27.71
CA ASP A 43 -7.35 36.28 -27.54
C ASP A 43 -7.09 36.00 -26.05
N ASP A 44 -6.57 34.80 -25.77
CA ASP A 44 -6.04 34.36 -24.48
C ASP A 44 -4.91 35.29 -23.96
N PRO A 45 -4.72 35.42 -22.63
CA PRO A 45 -3.57 36.13 -22.08
C PRO A 45 -2.25 35.49 -22.53
N ALA A 46 -1.25 36.33 -22.77
CA ALA A 46 0.07 35.90 -23.24
C ALA A 46 0.67 34.77 -22.38
N PRO A 47 1.25 33.72 -23.00
CA PRO A 47 1.84 32.61 -22.26
C PRO A 47 3.04 33.09 -21.42
N THR A 48 3.04 32.70 -20.14
CA THR A 48 4.18 32.83 -19.23
C THR A 48 5.39 32.10 -19.82
N PRO A 49 6.61 32.66 -19.80
CA PRO A 49 7.78 32.03 -20.39
C PRO A 49 8.07 30.67 -19.74
N THR A 50 8.09 29.62 -20.56
CA THR A 50 8.56 28.27 -20.19
C THR A 50 10.03 28.33 -19.80
N PRO A 51 10.48 27.65 -18.72
CA PRO A 51 11.89 27.54 -18.39
C PRO A 51 12.66 26.89 -19.54
N ALA A 52 13.76 27.51 -19.98
CA ALA A 52 14.62 26.94 -21.01
C ALA A 52 15.23 25.61 -20.53
N PRO A 53 15.26 24.56 -21.38
CA PRO A 53 15.90 23.30 -21.03
C PRO A 53 17.41 23.52 -20.82
N ARG A 54 17.92 23.05 -19.68
CA ARG A 54 19.35 22.99 -19.39
C ARG A 54 20.01 22.02 -20.40
N PRO A 55 21.19 22.34 -20.99
CA PRO A 55 21.82 21.46 -21.96
C PRO A 55 22.25 20.15 -21.29
N THR A 56 21.68 19.03 -21.74
CA THR A 56 22.16 17.69 -21.41
C THR A 56 23.40 17.39 -22.27
N ALA A 57 24.47 16.89 -21.64
CA ALA A 57 25.68 16.48 -22.35
C ALA A 57 25.38 15.40 -23.40
N ALA A 58 25.91 15.58 -24.60
CA ALA A 58 25.79 14.62 -25.69
C ALA A 58 26.56 13.32 -25.39
N PRO A 59 26.06 12.15 -25.81
CA PRO A 59 26.82 10.90 -25.76
C PRO A 59 28.08 11.00 -26.63
N PRO A 60 29.22 10.37 -26.26
CA PRO A 60 30.39 10.35 -27.11
C PRO A 60 30.10 9.55 -28.40
N THR A 61 30.41 10.18 -29.53
CA THR A 61 30.37 9.61 -30.88
C THR A 61 31.32 8.42 -31.02
N ALA A 62 30.79 7.29 -31.48
CA ALA A 62 31.59 6.16 -31.97
C ALA A 62 32.43 6.58 -33.18
N PRO A 63 33.71 6.15 -33.29
CA PRO A 63 34.53 6.46 -34.46
C PRO A 63 34.00 5.80 -35.73
N ALA A 64 34.01 6.57 -36.83
CA ALA A 64 33.68 6.12 -38.16
C ALA A 64 34.68 5.08 -38.70
N ALA A 65 34.15 4.10 -39.43
CA ALA A 65 34.92 3.10 -40.15
C ALA A 65 35.77 3.73 -41.27
N PRO A 66 37.06 3.35 -41.42
CA PRO A 66 37.84 3.68 -42.60
C PRO A 66 37.41 2.85 -43.81
N GLY A 67 37.40 3.52 -44.98
CA GLY A 67 37.08 2.94 -46.28
C GLY A 67 38.07 1.90 -46.81
N ALA A 68 37.67 1.34 -47.95
CA ALA A 68 38.21 0.17 -48.61
C ALA A 68 39.73 0.18 -48.90
N ALA A 69 40.35 -0.97 -48.68
CA ALA A 69 41.64 -1.40 -49.23
C ALA A 69 41.45 -2.76 -49.94
N PRO A 70 42.29 -3.11 -50.94
CA PRO A 70 41.94 -4.06 -52.00
C PRO A 70 42.03 -5.54 -51.59
N ALA A 71 41.34 -6.38 -52.37
CA ALA A 71 41.19 -7.82 -52.23
C ALA A 71 42.52 -8.56 -51.92
N GLY A 72 42.58 -9.15 -50.72
CA GLY A 72 43.57 -10.18 -50.36
C GLY A 72 43.01 -11.60 -50.57
N PRO A 73 43.87 -12.63 -50.70
CA PRO A 73 43.47 -13.95 -51.18
C PRO A 73 42.57 -14.70 -50.17
N LEU A 74 41.63 -15.48 -50.72
CA LEU A 74 40.75 -16.40 -49.98
C LEU A 74 41.54 -17.27 -48.98
N PRO A 75 41.10 -17.39 -47.72
CA PRO A 75 41.62 -18.42 -46.82
C PRO A 75 41.16 -19.82 -47.29
N PRO A 76 41.98 -20.87 -47.07
CA PRO A 76 41.62 -22.23 -47.45
C PRO A 76 40.42 -22.74 -46.64
N PRO A 77 39.61 -23.66 -47.20
CA PRO A 77 38.45 -24.20 -46.51
C PRO A 77 38.89 -24.92 -45.23
N ILE A 78 38.27 -24.54 -44.13
CA ILE A 78 38.38 -25.22 -42.83
C ILE A 78 37.80 -26.63 -43.01
N PRO A 79 38.55 -27.71 -42.76
CA PRO A 79 38.01 -29.06 -42.84
C PRO A 79 36.94 -29.29 -41.76
N GLY A 80 35.77 -29.75 -42.21
CA GLY A 80 34.64 -30.31 -41.46
C GLY A 80 34.66 -30.18 -39.94
N VAL A 81 33.89 -29.23 -39.42
CA VAL A 81 33.33 -29.35 -38.07
C VAL A 81 32.22 -30.40 -38.18
N PRO A 82 32.27 -31.53 -37.45
CA PRO A 82 31.11 -32.40 -37.36
C PRO A 82 29.98 -31.59 -36.75
N ALA A 83 28.84 -31.53 -37.42
CA ALA A 83 27.60 -31.10 -36.80
C ALA A 83 27.19 -32.19 -35.80
N GLU A 84 27.82 -32.22 -34.63
CA GLU A 84 27.24 -32.92 -33.47
C GLU A 84 26.05 -32.09 -33.01
N LEU A 85 24.87 -32.51 -33.49
CA LEU A 85 23.61 -32.21 -32.82
C LEU A 85 23.77 -32.58 -31.34
N PRO A 86 23.27 -31.77 -30.40
CA PRO A 86 23.19 -32.16 -29.00
C PRO A 86 22.54 -33.55 -28.91
N ALA A 87 23.14 -34.47 -28.15
CA ALA A 87 22.55 -35.77 -27.93
C ALA A 87 21.13 -35.59 -27.37
N ALA A 88 20.13 -36.11 -28.10
CA ALA A 88 18.77 -36.17 -27.58
C ALA A 88 18.81 -36.92 -26.24
N PRO A 89 18.17 -36.40 -25.18
CA PRO A 89 18.13 -37.10 -23.90
C PRO A 89 17.58 -38.52 -24.11
N GLN A 90 18.39 -39.51 -23.76
CA GLN A 90 18.01 -40.92 -23.84
C GLN A 90 17.17 -41.23 -22.60
N LEU A 91 15.85 -41.23 -22.75
CA LEU A 91 14.93 -41.66 -21.70
C LEU A 91 15.09 -43.18 -21.50
N SER A 92 15.19 -43.61 -20.24
CA SER A 92 15.20 -45.02 -19.87
C SER A 92 13.84 -45.69 -20.14
N GLU A 93 13.80 -47.02 -20.27
CA GLU A 93 12.54 -47.78 -20.45
C GLU A 93 11.52 -47.49 -19.33
N GLU A 94 12.00 -47.25 -18.10
CA GLU A 94 11.16 -46.87 -16.97
C GLU A 94 10.62 -45.43 -17.09
N GLU A 95 11.36 -44.51 -17.70
CA GLU A 95 10.86 -43.17 -18.01
C GLU A 95 9.88 -43.18 -19.19
N LEU A 96 10.14 -43.99 -20.22
CA LEU A 96 9.18 -44.21 -21.32
C LEU A 96 7.87 -44.82 -20.81
N SER A 97 7.92 -45.73 -19.83
CA SER A 97 6.72 -46.33 -19.24
C SER A 97 5.89 -45.38 -18.38
N ARG A 98 6.45 -44.22 -18.00
CA ARG A 98 5.76 -43.13 -17.29
C ARG A 98 5.29 -42.02 -18.21
N LEU A 99 5.63 -42.06 -19.50
CA LEU A 99 5.11 -41.10 -20.46
C LEU A 99 3.62 -41.38 -20.70
N PRO A 100 2.77 -40.34 -20.72
CA PRO A 100 1.37 -40.46 -21.10
C PRO A 100 1.24 -41.06 -22.51
N SER A 101 0.09 -41.68 -22.79
CA SER A 101 -0.29 -42.14 -24.12
C SER A 101 -0.30 -40.99 -25.14
N LEU A 102 -0.28 -41.31 -26.43
CA LEU A 102 -0.26 -40.28 -27.48
C LEU A 102 -1.50 -39.37 -27.41
N GLU A 103 -2.67 -39.91 -27.09
CA GLU A 103 -3.90 -39.15 -26.85
C GLU A 103 -3.78 -38.24 -25.62
N GLU A 104 -3.21 -38.73 -24.52
CA GLU A 104 -2.97 -37.89 -23.33
C GLU A 104 -1.95 -36.78 -23.61
N LEU A 105 -0.90 -37.04 -24.41
CA LEU A 105 0.08 -36.03 -24.83
C LEU A 105 -0.54 -34.96 -25.75
N GLU A 106 -1.51 -35.32 -26.59
CA GLU A 106 -2.23 -34.36 -27.44
C GLU A 106 -3.21 -33.48 -26.65
N GLU A 107 -3.66 -33.94 -25.47
CA GLU A 107 -4.49 -33.15 -24.54
C GLU A 107 -3.67 -32.19 -23.65
N LEU A 108 -2.36 -32.40 -23.53
CA LEU A 108 -1.47 -31.52 -22.78
C LEU A 108 -1.27 -30.19 -23.51
N SER A 109 -1.32 -29.10 -22.74
CA SER A 109 -0.89 -27.78 -23.22
C SER A 109 0.60 -27.78 -23.57
N THR A 110 1.03 -26.83 -24.40
CA THR A 110 2.45 -26.55 -24.69
C THR A 110 3.27 -26.42 -23.42
N ASP A 111 2.74 -25.72 -22.42
CA ASP A 111 3.39 -25.56 -21.12
C ASP A 111 3.48 -26.89 -20.34
N GLN A 112 2.45 -27.74 -20.36
CA GLN A 112 2.50 -29.05 -19.70
C GLN A 112 3.43 -30.03 -20.42
N LEU A 113 3.50 -29.96 -21.76
CA LEU A 113 4.45 -30.73 -22.56
C LEU A 113 5.89 -30.31 -22.24
N ASP A 114 6.14 -29.00 -22.17
CA ASP A 114 7.45 -28.46 -21.81
C ASP A 114 7.83 -28.81 -20.37
N ASP A 115 6.87 -28.84 -19.43
CA ASP A 115 7.12 -29.31 -18.06
C ASP A 115 7.43 -30.81 -18.02
N LEU A 116 6.63 -31.64 -18.71
CA LEU A 116 6.83 -33.09 -18.80
C LEU A 116 8.21 -33.44 -19.38
N LEU A 117 8.65 -32.68 -20.39
CA LEU A 117 9.92 -32.88 -21.08
C LEU A 117 11.09 -32.11 -20.43
N GLY A 118 10.84 -31.35 -19.36
CA GLY A 118 11.85 -30.53 -18.67
C GLY A 118 12.43 -29.39 -19.53
N LEU A 119 11.69 -28.94 -20.55
CA LEU A 119 12.07 -27.92 -21.51
C LEU A 119 11.78 -26.50 -21.03
N LYS A 120 10.95 -26.31 -19.99
CA LYS A 120 10.65 -24.97 -19.47
C LYS A 120 11.90 -24.27 -18.94
N PRO A 121 12.31 -23.13 -19.55
CA PRO A 121 13.41 -22.34 -19.03
C PRO A 121 13.05 -21.80 -17.64
N LYS A 122 13.89 -22.03 -16.64
CA LYS A 122 13.72 -21.42 -15.30
C LYS A 122 13.72 -19.90 -15.32
N PHE A 123 14.20 -19.30 -16.40
CA PHE A 123 14.22 -17.85 -16.59
C PHE A 123 13.86 -17.54 -18.03
N ASP A 124 12.88 -16.66 -18.21
CA ASP A 124 12.54 -16.04 -19.49
C ASP A 124 13.44 -14.82 -19.80
N ILE A 125 14.38 -14.52 -18.90
CA ILE A 125 15.28 -13.35 -18.99
C ILE A 125 16.73 -13.82 -19.21
N PRO A 126 17.43 -13.29 -20.23
CA PRO A 126 18.85 -13.58 -20.45
C PRO A 126 19.71 -13.25 -19.22
N PRO A 127 20.78 -14.01 -18.92
CA PRO A 127 21.57 -13.83 -17.70
C PRO A 127 22.03 -12.39 -17.41
N ALA A 128 22.38 -11.62 -18.44
CA ALA A 128 22.83 -10.23 -18.31
C ALA A 128 21.71 -9.24 -17.92
N ALA A 129 20.45 -9.60 -18.13
CA ALA A 129 19.28 -8.79 -17.81
C ALA A 129 18.54 -9.25 -16.54
N ARG A 130 19.02 -10.32 -15.88
CA ARG A 130 18.42 -10.83 -14.64
C ARG A 130 18.62 -9.87 -13.48
N ARG A 131 17.60 -9.74 -12.64
CA ARG A 131 17.65 -8.91 -11.44
C ARG A 131 18.58 -9.52 -10.42
N SER A 132 19.39 -8.68 -9.78
CA SER A 132 20.35 -9.12 -8.77
C SER A 132 19.67 -9.38 -7.43
N MET A 133 19.86 -10.57 -6.87
CA MET A 133 19.44 -10.91 -5.50
C MET A 133 20.39 -10.37 -4.42
N ALA A 134 21.44 -9.63 -4.78
CA ALA A 134 22.42 -9.12 -3.82
C ALA A 134 21.82 -8.05 -2.90
N ARG A 135 20.92 -7.21 -3.44
CA ARG A 135 20.16 -6.22 -2.69
C ARG A 135 18.80 -6.05 -3.36
N VAL A 136 17.74 -6.38 -2.64
CA VAL A 136 16.36 -6.34 -3.17
C VAL A 136 15.57 -5.25 -2.46
N GLY A 137 14.83 -4.45 -3.22
CA GLY A 137 13.94 -3.42 -2.71
C GLY A 137 13.76 -2.25 -3.66
N LEU A 138 12.69 -1.51 -3.39
CA LEU A 138 12.15 -0.43 -4.22
C LEU A 138 12.91 0.89 -4.05
N ILE A 139 13.33 1.19 -2.81
CA ILE A 139 13.86 2.51 -2.46
C ILE A 139 15.35 2.41 -2.17
N SER A 140 16.18 3.13 -2.94
CA SER A 140 17.60 3.28 -2.68
C SER A 140 17.87 4.25 -1.52
N THR A 141 19.11 4.32 -1.04
CA THR A 141 19.49 5.26 0.03
C THR A 141 19.35 6.72 -0.37
N ASP A 142 19.63 7.03 -1.64
CA ASP A 142 19.50 8.37 -2.24
C ASP A 142 18.04 8.80 -2.41
N GLU A 143 17.11 7.84 -2.48
CA GLU A 143 15.66 8.07 -2.49
C GLU A 143 15.04 8.06 -1.08
N GLY A 144 15.87 8.11 -0.03
CA GLY A 144 15.42 8.10 1.37
C GLY A 144 15.25 6.70 1.97
N GLY A 145 15.70 5.64 1.28
CA GLY A 145 15.81 4.29 1.80
C GLY A 145 16.92 4.14 2.84
N LEU A 146 16.90 3.03 3.58
CA LEU A 146 17.86 2.76 4.64
C LEU A 146 19.14 2.08 4.13
N PRO A 147 20.27 2.18 4.85
CA PRO A 147 21.55 1.65 4.40
C PRO A 147 21.51 0.17 4.02
N SER A 148 21.85 -0.13 2.76
CA SER A 148 21.64 -1.46 2.17
C SER A 148 22.36 -2.61 2.89
N GLN A 149 23.47 -2.35 3.57
CA GLN A 149 24.27 -3.36 4.27
C GLN A 149 23.93 -3.50 5.76
N ALA A 150 22.96 -2.74 6.27
CA ALA A 150 22.66 -2.69 7.71
C ALA A 150 22.33 -4.06 8.33
N LEU A 151 21.72 -4.96 7.54
CA LEU A 151 21.35 -6.30 8.00
C LEU A 151 22.39 -7.39 7.65
N ALA A 152 23.36 -7.11 6.78
CA ALA A 152 24.26 -8.13 6.23
C ALA A 152 25.07 -8.86 7.32
N ARG A 153 25.45 -8.15 8.40
CA ARG A 153 26.19 -8.73 9.53
C ARG A 153 25.31 -8.99 10.76
N GLN A 154 23.99 -8.89 10.64
CA GLN A 154 23.06 -9.18 11.73
C GLN A 154 22.75 -10.68 11.82
N PRO A 155 22.40 -11.21 13.00
CA PRO A 155 22.04 -12.61 13.14
C PRO A 155 20.79 -12.95 12.32
N ALA A 156 20.91 -13.83 11.32
CA ALA A 156 19.80 -14.24 10.46
C ALA A 156 18.59 -14.78 11.26
N LYS A 157 18.83 -15.49 12.37
CA LYS A 157 17.77 -15.98 13.26
C LYS A 157 16.97 -14.85 13.92
N LEU A 158 17.64 -13.75 14.28
CA LEU A 158 16.99 -12.59 14.90
C LEU A 158 16.12 -11.85 13.88
N VAL A 159 16.68 -11.53 12.70
CA VAL A 159 15.93 -10.87 11.62
C VAL A 159 14.72 -11.70 11.21
N ARG A 160 14.89 -13.02 11.08
CA ARG A 160 13.79 -13.96 10.82
C ARG A 160 12.71 -13.90 11.89
N ALA A 161 13.10 -13.91 13.17
CA ALA A 161 12.16 -13.89 14.28
C ALA A 161 11.36 -12.58 14.34
N ILE A 162 11.99 -11.45 14.03
CA ILE A 162 11.32 -10.15 13.96
C ILE A 162 10.29 -10.14 12.84
N LEU A 163 10.70 -10.46 11.60
CA LEU A 163 9.78 -10.44 10.46
C LEU A 163 8.63 -11.45 10.62
N LYS A 164 8.89 -12.66 11.11
CA LYS A 164 7.82 -13.64 11.40
C LYS A 164 6.92 -13.22 12.59
N GLY A 165 7.45 -12.41 13.49
CA GLY A 165 6.76 -11.91 14.68
C GLY A 165 5.88 -10.70 14.40
N THR A 166 6.11 -9.98 13.30
CA THR A 166 5.27 -8.87 12.85
C THR A 166 4.15 -9.40 11.96
N LYS A 167 2.93 -9.46 12.52
CA LYS A 167 1.75 -10.08 11.89
C LYS A 167 0.50 -9.20 11.91
N GLY A 168 0.48 -8.18 12.76
CA GLY A 168 -0.67 -7.30 12.95
C GLY A 168 -0.40 -5.87 12.51
N PRO A 169 -1.44 -5.03 12.49
CA PRO A 169 -1.29 -3.61 12.23
C PRO A 169 -0.52 -2.94 13.37
N LEU A 170 -0.03 -1.73 13.09
CA LEU A 170 0.70 -0.92 14.05
C LEU A 170 -0.24 0.14 14.64
N VAL A 171 -0.05 0.46 15.93
CA VAL A 171 -0.83 1.49 16.64
C VAL A 171 -0.54 2.89 16.11
N SER A 172 0.71 3.13 15.70
CA SER A 172 1.20 4.42 15.20
C SER A 172 1.25 4.45 13.67
N ARG A 173 0.66 5.49 13.10
CA ARG A 173 0.76 5.85 11.69
C ARG A 173 2.21 6.13 11.30
N TRP A 174 2.92 6.94 12.08
CA TRP A 174 4.33 7.25 11.82
C TRP A 174 5.21 6.01 11.94
N GLY A 175 4.89 5.13 12.91
CA GLY A 175 5.52 3.83 13.05
C GLY A 175 5.32 2.92 11.84
N HIS A 176 4.11 2.89 11.28
CA HIS A 176 3.81 2.20 10.02
C HIS A 176 4.63 2.75 8.85
N ILE A 177 4.71 4.08 8.70
CA ILE A 177 5.49 4.73 7.63
C ILE A 177 6.98 4.37 7.73
N VAL A 178 7.55 4.38 8.94
CA VAL A 178 8.94 3.96 9.20
C VAL A 178 9.15 2.48 8.84
N MET A 179 8.23 1.62 9.28
CA MET A 179 8.30 0.19 9.02
C MET A 179 8.18 -0.11 7.52
N ARG A 180 7.24 0.51 6.81
CA ARG A 180 7.14 0.46 5.33
C ARG A 180 8.44 0.86 4.68
N ARG A 181 9.03 2.00 5.07
CA ARG A 181 10.30 2.48 4.51
C ARG A 181 11.41 1.45 4.70
N ALA A 182 11.54 0.86 5.89
CA ALA A 182 12.52 -0.19 6.16
C ALA A 182 12.27 -1.45 5.32
N LEU A 183 11.01 -1.87 5.18
CA LEU A 183 10.61 -3.05 4.40
C LEU A 183 10.65 -2.84 2.88
N ALA A 184 10.60 -1.60 2.40
CA ALA A 184 10.72 -1.26 0.98
C ALA A 184 12.16 -0.91 0.56
N SER A 185 13.04 -0.58 1.51
CA SER A 185 14.43 -0.21 1.22
C SER A 185 15.20 -1.31 0.48
N ARG A 186 16.15 -0.95 -0.37
CA ARG A 186 17.01 -1.90 -1.08
C ARG A 186 18.07 -2.48 -0.14
N LEU A 187 17.81 -3.67 0.41
CA LEU A 187 18.61 -4.27 1.48
C LEU A 187 19.27 -5.59 1.03
N ALA A 188 20.51 -5.81 1.49
CA ALA A 188 21.14 -7.12 1.44
C ALA A 188 20.58 -8.03 2.54
N ALA A 189 20.33 -9.29 2.20
CA ALA A 189 19.93 -10.29 3.18
C ALA A 189 21.04 -10.51 4.23
N PRO A 190 20.68 -10.85 5.49
CA PRO A 190 21.66 -11.28 6.49
C PRO A 190 22.54 -12.43 5.99
N ARG A 191 23.83 -12.44 6.34
CA ARG A 191 24.72 -13.55 6.01
C ARG A 191 24.14 -14.89 6.50
N GLY A 192 24.08 -15.87 5.60
CA GLY A 192 23.51 -17.19 5.87
C GLY A 192 21.98 -17.27 5.78
N MET A 193 21.29 -16.19 5.41
CA MET A 193 19.87 -16.21 5.05
C MET A 193 19.73 -16.26 3.53
N ASN A 194 18.80 -17.08 3.03
CA ASN A 194 18.48 -17.10 1.60
C ASN A 194 17.83 -15.76 1.22
N PRO A 195 18.31 -15.04 0.20
CA PRO A 195 17.70 -13.77 -0.23
C PRO A 195 16.21 -13.89 -0.58
N ALA A 196 15.77 -14.98 -1.22
CA ALA A 196 14.35 -15.20 -1.53
C ALA A 196 13.51 -15.41 -0.28
N GLU A 197 14.04 -16.09 0.76
CA GLU A 197 13.38 -16.20 2.07
C GLU A 197 13.24 -14.82 2.72
N PHE A 198 14.30 -14.00 2.67
CA PHE A 198 14.30 -12.66 3.25
C PHE A 198 13.25 -11.77 2.58
N VAL A 199 13.16 -11.79 1.24
CA VAL A 199 12.16 -11.04 0.48
C VAL A 199 10.75 -11.53 0.80
N ALA A 200 10.52 -12.84 0.84
CA ALA A 200 9.21 -13.41 1.19
C ALA A 200 8.74 -12.96 2.59
N LEU A 201 9.63 -12.95 3.58
CA LEU A 201 9.32 -12.48 4.94
C LEU A 201 9.00 -10.97 4.97
N ARG A 202 9.67 -10.15 4.16
CA ARG A 202 9.35 -8.72 4.06
C ARG A 202 8.00 -8.49 3.37
N ALA A 203 7.74 -9.22 2.27
CA ALA A 203 6.45 -9.18 1.58
C ALA A 203 5.31 -9.62 2.50
N GLN A 204 5.53 -10.64 3.34
CA GLN A 204 4.57 -11.06 4.37
C GLN A 204 4.21 -9.92 5.32
N VAL A 205 5.22 -9.21 5.85
CA VAL A 205 4.96 -8.10 6.78
C VAL A 205 4.23 -6.96 6.06
N LEU A 206 4.66 -6.59 4.85
CA LEU A 206 3.98 -5.57 4.04
C LEU A 206 2.50 -5.94 3.78
N ASN A 207 2.23 -7.19 3.38
CA ASN A 207 0.85 -7.69 3.22
C ASN A 207 0.05 -7.60 4.53
N SER A 208 0.63 -7.98 5.67
CA SER A 208 -0.05 -7.90 6.97
C SER A 208 -0.35 -6.47 7.42
N MET A 209 0.44 -5.51 6.94
CA MET A 209 0.22 -4.08 7.16
C MET A 209 -0.77 -3.47 6.15
N GLY A 210 -1.22 -4.22 5.14
CA GLY A 210 -2.05 -3.69 4.05
C GLY A 210 -1.28 -2.90 2.98
N GLU A 211 0.06 -2.96 3.00
CA GLU A 211 0.95 -2.34 2.01
C GLU A 211 1.06 -3.19 0.74
N PHE A 212 -0.08 -3.58 0.18
CA PHE A 212 -0.17 -4.56 -0.92
C PHE A 212 0.54 -4.09 -2.18
N ALA A 213 0.45 -2.81 -2.53
CA ALA A 213 1.14 -2.25 -3.69
C ALA A 213 2.67 -2.28 -3.52
N VAL A 214 3.16 -2.02 -2.30
CA VAL A 214 4.60 -2.09 -1.97
C VAL A 214 5.07 -3.54 -1.93
N ALA A 215 4.27 -4.45 -1.37
CA ALA A 215 4.55 -5.89 -1.39
C ALA A 215 4.64 -6.41 -2.83
N ARG A 216 3.69 -6.03 -3.70
CA ARG A 216 3.69 -6.36 -5.12
C ARG A 216 4.96 -5.84 -5.81
N GLY A 217 5.30 -4.57 -5.61
CA GLY A 217 6.52 -4.00 -6.17
C GLY A 217 7.78 -4.74 -5.69
N LEU A 218 7.84 -5.09 -4.40
CA LEU A 218 8.98 -5.79 -3.82
C LEU A 218 9.17 -7.18 -4.44
N VAL A 219 8.09 -7.94 -4.68
CA VAL A 219 8.19 -9.26 -5.32
C VAL A 219 8.49 -9.16 -6.82
N GLN A 220 8.07 -8.07 -7.49
CA GLN A 220 8.39 -7.77 -8.89
C GLN A 220 9.88 -7.43 -9.10
N ASP A 221 10.57 -6.97 -8.06
CA ASP A 221 12.01 -6.74 -8.06
C ASP A 221 12.84 -8.04 -8.03
N VAL A 222 12.16 -9.20 -8.00
CA VAL A 222 12.79 -10.52 -8.05
C VAL A 222 12.25 -11.30 -9.25
N ASP A 223 13.15 -11.78 -10.10
CA ASP A 223 12.78 -12.63 -11.23
C ASP A 223 12.03 -13.88 -10.75
N ALA A 224 10.93 -14.22 -11.43
CA ALA A 224 10.03 -15.32 -11.03
C ALA A 224 10.76 -16.69 -10.88
N GLY A 225 11.85 -16.91 -11.63
CA GLY A 225 12.70 -18.10 -11.50
C GLY A 225 13.40 -18.25 -10.14
N ASN A 226 13.48 -17.17 -9.36
CA ASN A 226 14.05 -17.16 -8.01
C ASN A 226 12.98 -17.22 -6.90
N TRP A 227 11.69 -17.29 -7.24
CA TRP A 227 10.63 -17.33 -6.24
C TRP A 227 10.60 -18.69 -5.54
N SER A 228 10.67 -18.66 -4.21
CA SER A 228 10.39 -19.83 -3.37
C SER A 228 8.87 -20.02 -3.17
N PRO A 229 8.38 -21.18 -2.71
CA PRO A 229 6.95 -21.37 -2.42
C PRO A 229 6.36 -20.34 -1.45
N ALA A 230 7.15 -19.94 -0.45
CA ALA A 230 6.77 -18.87 0.47
C ALA A 230 6.66 -17.51 -0.25
N MET A 231 7.59 -17.22 -1.17
CA MET A 231 7.55 -16.00 -1.96
C MET A 231 6.35 -15.98 -2.91
N THR A 232 6.07 -17.09 -3.60
CA THR A 232 4.88 -17.22 -4.46
C THR A 232 3.61 -16.97 -3.67
N THR A 233 3.50 -17.52 -2.46
CA THR A 233 2.33 -17.29 -1.59
C THR A 233 2.14 -15.81 -1.25
N GLU A 234 3.19 -15.11 -0.84
CA GLU A 234 3.10 -13.69 -0.49
C GLU A 234 2.94 -12.79 -1.72
N ALA A 235 3.51 -13.18 -2.86
CA ALA A 235 3.31 -12.49 -4.13
C ALA A 235 1.83 -12.56 -4.57
N LEU A 236 1.23 -13.75 -4.55
CA LEU A 236 -0.18 -13.91 -4.93
C LEU A 236 -1.11 -13.09 -4.03
N LYS A 237 -0.86 -13.04 -2.72
CA LYS A 237 -1.63 -12.16 -1.82
C LYS A 237 -1.57 -10.71 -2.25
N ALA A 238 -0.39 -10.21 -2.62
CA ALA A 238 -0.20 -8.84 -3.07
C ALA A 238 -0.89 -8.56 -4.41
N TYR A 239 -0.80 -9.48 -5.38
CA TYR A 239 -1.48 -9.36 -6.68
C TYR A 239 -3.01 -9.40 -6.54
N ILE A 240 -3.54 -10.32 -5.74
CA ILE A 240 -4.98 -10.41 -5.44
C ILE A 240 -5.44 -9.14 -4.75
N ALA A 241 -4.74 -8.67 -3.72
CA ALA A 241 -5.15 -7.48 -2.97
C ALA A 241 -5.07 -6.17 -3.77
N THR A 242 -4.29 -6.15 -4.85
CA THR A 242 -4.23 -5.02 -5.80
C THR A 242 -5.09 -5.24 -7.04
N SER A 243 -5.87 -6.33 -7.10
CA SER A 243 -6.66 -6.77 -8.26
C SER A 243 -5.85 -6.92 -9.56
N ASP A 244 -4.54 -7.08 -9.46
CA ASP A 244 -3.63 -7.26 -10.60
C ASP A 244 -3.38 -8.76 -10.85
N ILE A 245 -4.43 -9.46 -11.26
CA ILE A 245 -4.40 -10.92 -11.46
C ILE A 245 -3.41 -11.31 -12.57
N VAL A 246 -3.37 -10.53 -13.65
CA VAL A 246 -2.49 -10.78 -14.81
C VAL A 246 -1.03 -10.55 -14.46
N GLY A 247 -0.71 -9.62 -13.55
CA GLY A 247 0.64 -9.40 -13.07
C GLY A 247 1.30 -10.63 -12.44
N ALA A 248 0.52 -11.58 -11.92
CA ALA A 248 1.04 -12.85 -11.39
C ALA A 248 1.39 -13.88 -12.48
N CYS A 249 0.88 -13.72 -13.71
CA CYS A 249 0.96 -14.75 -14.75
C CYS A 249 2.37 -15.20 -15.16
N PRO A 250 3.38 -14.32 -15.26
CA PRO A 250 4.74 -14.76 -15.53
C PRO A 250 5.25 -15.80 -14.53
N ALA A 251 4.88 -15.65 -13.25
CA ALA A 251 5.26 -16.61 -12.22
C ALA A 251 4.37 -17.86 -12.22
N VAL A 252 3.05 -17.71 -12.39
CA VAL A 252 2.12 -18.86 -12.45
C VAL A 252 2.50 -19.82 -13.57
N ARG A 253 2.77 -19.31 -14.78
CA ARG A 253 3.13 -20.13 -15.94
C ARG A 253 4.50 -20.80 -15.78
N LEU A 254 5.47 -20.06 -15.24
CA LEU A 254 6.82 -20.58 -14.98
C LEU A 254 6.83 -21.67 -13.90
N GLN A 255 5.98 -21.52 -12.88
CA GLN A 255 5.95 -22.42 -11.74
C GLN A 255 4.99 -23.59 -11.91
N GLY A 256 4.16 -23.62 -12.97
CA GLY A 256 3.38 -24.80 -13.37
C GLY A 256 2.74 -25.50 -12.19
N SER A 257 3.12 -26.75 -11.93
CA SER A 257 2.63 -27.61 -10.83
C SER A 257 3.18 -27.29 -9.43
N ALA A 258 3.71 -26.10 -9.18
CA ALA A 258 4.20 -25.71 -7.85
C ALA A 258 3.11 -25.71 -6.77
N ARG A 259 1.84 -25.64 -7.18
CA ARG A 259 0.64 -25.71 -6.34
C ARG A 259 -0.44 -26.48 -7.12
N GLU A 260 -1.36 -27.09 -6.38
CA GLU A 260 -2.45 -27.93 -6.92
C GLU A 260 -3.80 -27.59 -6.25
N ASP A 261 -3.91 -26.39 -5.68
CA ASP A 261 -5.17 -25.91 -5.10
C ASP A 261 -6.04 -25.22 -6.16
N ALA A 262 -7.36 -25.21 -5.94
CA ALA A 262 -8.32 -24.72 -6.93
C ALA A 262 -8.08 -23.26 -7.37
N GLN A 263 -7.60 -22.40 -6.47
CA GLN A 263 -7.22 -21.02 -6.84
C GLN A 263 -6.06 -21.01 -7.83
N TRP A 264 -5.09 -21.90 -7.67
CA TRP A 264 -3.96 -22.03 -8.58
C TRP A 264 -4.40 -22.59 -9.95
N ASP A 265 -5.26 -23.61 -9.98
CA ASP A 265 -5.81 -24.15 -11.23
C ASP A 265 -6.58 -23.07 -12.02
N MET A 266 -7.40 -22.27 -11.33
CA MET A 266 -8.10 -21.14 -11.95
C MET A 266 -7.12 -20.06 -12.44
N LEU A 267 -6.07 -19.75 -11.67
CA LEU A 267 -5.03 -18.80 -12.10
C LEU A 267 -4.27 -19.28 -13.33
N GLN A 268 -3.93 -20.57 -13.41
CA GLN A 268 -3.29 -21.14 -14.59
C GLN A 268 -4.18 -20.96 -15.83
N ALA A 269 -5.47 -21.30 -15.73
CA ALA A 269 -6.39 -21.13 -16.84
C ALA A 269 -6.54 -19.65 -17.25
N ILE A 270 -6.66 -18.72 -16.28
CA ILE A 270 -6.65 -17.28 -16.55
C ILE A 270 -5.38 -16.89 -17.29
N CYS A 271 -4.21 -17.30 -16.81
CA CYS A 271 -2.94 -16.93 -17.41
C CYS A 271 -2.73 -17.53 -18.81
N ASN A 272 -3.24 -18.73 -19.06
CA ASN A 272 -3.25 -19.34 -20.40
C ASN A 272 -4.14 -18.52 -21.35
N ALA A 273 -5.31 -18.06 -20.88
CA ALA A 273 -6.18 -17.20 -21.68
C ALA A 273 -5.47 -15.90 -22.11
N TYR A 274 -4.79 -15.23 -21.18
CA TYR A 274 -4.01 -14.00 -21.45
C TYR A 274 -2.71 -14.27 -22.23
N ALA A 275 -2.24 -15.51 -22.29
CA ALA A 275 -1.16 -15.95 -23.19
C ALA A 275 -1.65 -16.26 -24.63
N GLY A 276 -2.96 -16.16 -24.89
CA GLY A 276 -3.56 -16.44 -26.20
C GLY A 276 -4.15 -17.84 -26.35
N GLU A 277 -4.12 -18.67 -25.30
CA GLU A 277 -4.61 -20.05 -25.27
C GLU A 277 -6.05 -20.12 -24.76
N GLY A 278 -6.94 -19.27 -25.29
CA GLY A 278 -8.32 -19.13 -24.79
C GLY A 278 -9.16 -20.42 -24.85
N ALA A 279 -8.95 -21.27 -25.86
CA ALA A 279 -9.65 -22.55 -25.98
C ALA A 279 -9.25 -23.55 -24.88
N LEU A 280 -7.95 -23.61 -24.56
CA LEU A 280 -7.42 -24.40 -23.46
C LEU A 280 -7.97 -23.90 -22.13
N ALA A 281 -7.89 -22.59 -21.89
CA ALA A 281 -8.39 -21.97 -20.67
C ALA A 281 -9.89 -22.26 -20.44
N ALA A 282 -10.70 -22.15 -21.50
CA ALA A 282 -12.12 -22.49 -21.44
C ALA A 282 -12.35 -23.97 -21.11
N SER A 283 -11.60 -24.88 -21.73
CA SER A 283 -11.66 -26.31 -21.42
C SER A 283 -11.29 -26.58 -19.95
N GLN A 284 -10.20 -25.98 -19.46
CA GLN A 284 -9.74 -26.11 -18.07
C GLN A 284 -10.79 -25.61 -17.06
N LEU A 285 -11.39 -24.44 -17.31
CA LEU A 285 -12.40 -23.87 -16.41
C LEU A 285 -13.74 -24.62 -16.47
N ASN A 286 -14.13 -25.15 -17.63
CA ASN A 286 -15.30 -26.03 -17.74
C ASN A 286 -15.07 -27.35 -16.99
N ALA A 287 -13.87 -27.93 -17.10
CA ALA A 287 -13.51 -29.12 -16.34
C ALA A 287 -13.41 -28.85 -14.84
N ALA A 288 -12.96 -27.67 -14.43
CA ALA A 288 -12.97 -27.22 -13.04
C ALA A 288 -14.40 -27.08 -12.50
N GLN A 289 -15.32 -26.55 -13.31
CA GLN A 289 -16.74 -26.42 -12.96
C GLN A 289 -17.44 -27.78 -12.86
N ASN A 290 -17.26 -28.66 -13.85
CA ASN A 290 -17.84 -30.00 -13.83
C ASN A 290 -17.34 -30.86 -12.66
N ARG A 291 -16.12 -30.59 -12.17
CA ARG A 291 -15.53 -31.26 -11.00
C ARG A 291 -15.82 -30.55 -9.68
N GLU A 292 -16.48 -29.39 -9.72
CA GLU A 292 -16.83 -28.58 -8.54
C GLU A 292 -15.62 -28.29 -7.63
N ILE A 293 -14.46 -27.97 -8.22
CA ILE A 293 -13.21 -27.80 -7.43
C ILE A 293 -13.22 -26.57 -6.51
N ALA A 294 -14.13 -25.61 -6.79
CA ALA A 294 -14.31 -24.37 -6.05
C ALA A 294 -15.80 -23.97 -6.08
N PRO A 295 -16.24 -23.08 -5.17
CA PRO A 295 -17.59 -22.51 -5.21
C PRO A 295 -17.93 -21.90 -6.58
N GLU A 296 -19.19 -22.02 -7.00
CA GLU A 296 -19.64 -21.60 -8.34
C GLU A 296 -19.29 -20.15 -8.67
N ILE A 297 -19.50 -19.21 -7.74
CA ILE A 297 -19.12 -17.80 -7.89
C ILE A 297 -17.64 -17.62 -8.25
N ASP A 298 -16.75 -18.39 -7.64
CA ASP A 298 -15.30 -18.26 -7.86
C ASP A 298 -14.91 -18.72 -9.27
N LEU A 299 -15.56 -19.77 -9.76
CA LEU A 299 -15.42 -20.29 -11.13
C LEU A 299 -16.03 -19.34 -12.17
N LEU A 300 -17.22 -18.79 -11.92
CA LEU A 300 -17.87 -17.83 -12.83
C LEU A 300 -17.05 -16.55 -12.99
N LEU A 301 -16.50 -16.03 -11.88
CA LEU A 301 -15.57 -14.89 -11.91
C LEU A 301 -14.30 -15.23 -12.70
N ALA A 302 -13.71 -16.40 -12.49
CA ALA A 302 -12.52 -16.84 -13.24
C ALA A 302 -12.81 -17.01 -14.75
N GLN A 303 -13.95 -17.61 -15.11
CA GLN A 303 -14.41 -17.76 -16.50
C GLN A 303 -14.62 -16.41 -17.17
N ARG A 304 -15.29 -15.47 -16.51
CA ARG A 304 -15.51 -14.13 -17.05
C ARG A 304 -14.19 -13.38 -17.21
N PHE A 305 -13.27 -13.49 -16.25
CA PHE A 305 -11.95 -12.86 -16.31
C PHE A 305 -11.08 -13.44 -17.42
N ALA A 306 -11.02 -14.76 -17.56
CA ALA A 306 -10.33 -15.43 -18.66
C ALA A 306 -10.96 -15.10 -20.02
N GLY A 307 -12.29 -15.04 -20.09
CA GLY A 307 -13.04 -14.68 -21.29
C GLY A 307 -12.71 -13.28 -21.83
N ALA A 308 -12.38 -12.33 -20.94
CA ALA A 308 -11.97 -10.98 -21.32
C ALA A 308 -10.65 -10.92 -22.11
N ALA A 309 -9.81 -11.95 -22.06
CA ALA A 309 -8.55 -12.01 -22.82
C ALA A 309 -8.75 -12.29 -24.33
N GLY A 310 -9.89 -12.88 -24.72
CA GLY A 310 -10.15 -13.34 -26.08
C GLY A 310 -11.11 -12.46 -26.89
N ARG A 311 -11.26 -12.75 -28.19
CA ARG A 311 -12.28 -12.15 -29.07
C ARG A 311 -13.67 -12.82 -28.95
N GLY A 312 -13.82 -13.77 -28.02
CA GLY A 312 -15.01 -14.61 -27.86
C GLY A 312 -16.13 -13.89 -27.12
N ARG A 313 -17.34 -13.91 -27.68
CA ARG A 313 -18.56 -13.25 -27.18
C ARG A 313 -19.28 -14.04 -26.06
N GLY A 314 -18.58 -14.93 -25.37
CA GLY A 314 -19.15 -15.74 -24.29
C GLY A 314 -19.20 -14.93 -23.00
N GLY A 315 -20.23 -14.12 -22.82
CA GLY A 315 -20.45 -13.43 -21.55
C GLY A 315 -20.92 -14.44 -20.51
N THR A 316 -20.03 -14.91 -19.65
CA THR A 316 -20.43 -15.62 -18.43
C THR A 316 -21.15 -14.62 -17.52
N THR A 317 -22.44 -14.83 -17.29
CA THR A 317 -23.18 -14.06 -16.29
C THR A 317 -22.73 -14.53 -14.91
N VAL A 318 -22.27 -13.59 -14.08
CA VAL A 318 -21.89 -13.88 -12.69
C VAL A 318 -23.16 -13.80 -11.85
N SER A 319 -23.43 -14.83 -11.04
CA SER A 319 -24.51 -14.81 -10.05
C SER A 319 -23.91 -14.82 -8.64
N TRP A 320 -24.42 -13.93 -7.79
CA TRP A 320 -24.09 -13.85 -6.37
C TRP A 320 -25.11 -14.59 -5.49
N ASP A 321 -26.10 -15.26 -6.10
CA ASP A 321 -27.14 -15.97 -5.36
C ASP A 321 -26.53 -17.07 -4.48
N GLY A 322 -26.90 -17.07 -3.20
CA GLY A 322 -26.39 -18.04 -2.21
C GLY A 322 -24.93 -17.81 -1.77
N VAL A 323 -24.31 -16.68 -2.17
CA VAL A 323 -22.98 -16.31 -1.67
C VAL A 323 -23.12 -15.62 -0.31
N GLU A 324 -22.52 -16.21 0.72
CA GLU A 324 -22.58 -15.73 2.11
C GLU A 324 -21.33 -14.99 2.56
N GLU A 325 -20.21 -15.15 1.85
CA GLU A 325 -18.92 -14.57 2.25
C GLU A 325 -18.22 -13.88 1.08
N LEU A 326 -17.77 -12.65 1.30
CA LEU A 326 -16.80 -12.02 0.41
C LEU A 326 -15.40 -12.54 0.77
N THR A 327 -14.70 -13.11 -0.21
CA THR A 327 -13.29 -13.56 -0.07
C THR A 327 -12.35 -12.57 -0.76
N PRO A 328 -11.03 -12.59 -0.45
CA PRO A 328 -10.05 -11.75 -1.14
C PRO A 328 -10.06 -11.98 -2.66
N TRP A 329 -10.27 -13.23 -3.08
CA TRP A 329 -10.39 -13.65 -4.48
C TRP A 329 -11.62 -13.03 -5.15
N ARG A 330 -12.80 -13.16 -4.52
CA ARG A 330 -14.07 -12.59 -5.02
C ARG A 330 -13.98 -11.08 -5.17
N PHE A 331 -13.48 -10.39 -4.13
CA PHE A 331 -13.28 -8.95 -4.15
C PHE A 331 -12.31 -8.53 -5.26
N ALA A 332 -11.19 -9.23 -5.39
CA ALA A 332 -10.18 -8.91 -6.39
C ALA A 332 -10.71 -9.02 -7.83
N LEU A 333 -11.31 -10.18 -8.16
CA LEU A 333 -11.83 -10.44 -9.50
C LEU A 333 -13.05 -9.59 -9.83
N ALA A 334 -13.99 -9.43 -8.90
CA ALA A 334 -15.16 -8.60 -9.12
C ALA A 334 -14.75 -7.15 -9.43
N ASN A 335 -13.85 -6.57 -8.62
CA ASN A 335 -13.35 -5.23 -8.88
C ASN A 335 -12.56 -5.12 -10.19
N ALA A 336 -11.75 -6.14 -10.53
CA ALA A 336 -11.01 -6.15 -11.79
C ALA A 336 -11.94 -6.26 -13.02
N LEU A 337 -13.11 -6.88 -12.87
CA LEU A 337 -14.13 -7.04 -13.90
C LEU A 337 -15.13 -5.86 -13.96
N GLY A 338 -15.10 -4.96 -12.98
CA GLY A 338 -16.18 -3.99 -12.75
C GLY A 338 -17.52 -4.67 -12.45
N GLU A 339 -17.49 -5.88 -11.87
CA GLU A 339 -18.69 -6.58 -11.42
C GLU A 339 -19.15 -6.02 -10.08
N GLU A 340 -20.42 -5.65 -10.00
CA GLU A 340 -21.01 -5.10 -8.78
C GLU A 340 -21.10 -6.18 -7.70
N ILE A 341 -20.48 -5.91 -6.55
CA ILE A 341 -20.55 -6.77 -5.37
C ILE A 341 -21.79 -6.35 -4.57
N PRO A 342 -22.68 -7.29 -4.19
CA PRO A 342 -23.84 -6.98 -3.36
C PRO A 342 -23.47 -6.22 -2.08
N THR A 343 -24.20 -5.14 -1.78
CA THR A 343 -23.91 -4.25 -0.63
C THR A 343 -23.82 -5.00 0.69
N GLY A 344 -24.72 -5.95 0.95
CA GLY A 344 -24.69 -6.75 2.18
C GLY A 344 -23.40 -7.55 2.36
N LEU A 345 -22.82 -8.07 1.28
CA LEU A 345 -21.53 -8.78 1.34
C LEU A 345 -20.37 -7.84 1.68
N ILE A 346 -20.42 -6.59 1.20
CA ILE A 346 -19.43 -5.57 1.55
C ILE A 346 -19.59 -5.18 3.01
N GLU A 347 -20.81 -4.93 3.48
CA GLU A 347 -21.10 -4.56 4.87
C GLU A 347 -20.63 -5.66 5.84
N ASP A 348 -20.96 -6.91 5.57
CA ASP A 348 -20.51 -8.06 6.37
C ASP A 348 -18.99 -8.22 6.34
N ALA A 349 -18.35 -7.96 5.20
CA ALA A 349 -16.91 -8.00 5.06
C ALA A 349 -16.18 -6.91 5.86
N ILE A 350 -16.75 -5.71 5.90
CA ILE A 350 -16.23 -4.56 6.67
C ILE A 350 -16.52 -4.72 8.17
N ALA A 351 -17.60 -5.39 8.56
CA ALA A 351 -17.88 -5.75 9.94
C ALA A 351 -17.10 -6.99 10.42
N GLY A 352 -16.55 -7.76 9.47
CA GLY A 352 -15.92 -9.04 9.72
C GLY A 352 -14.43 -8.96 10.13
N PRO A 353 -13.80 -10.11 10.38
CA PRO A 353 -12.40 -10.21 10.82
C PRO A 353 -11.37 -9.74 9.77
N ARG A 354 -11.81 -9.50 8.53
CA ARG A 354 -10.97 -9.06 7.41
C ARG A 354 -11.27 -7.60 7.00
N ALA A 355 -11.94 -6.83 7.85
CA ALA A 355 -12.24 -5.42 7.62
C ALA A 355 -11.03 -4.61 7.15
N ASP A 356 -9.91 -4.71 7.88
CA ASP A 356 -8.66 -4.01 7.55
C ASP A 356 -8.18 -4.37 6.14
N TYR A 357 -8.27 -5.64 5.72
CA TYR A 357 -7.86 -6.06 4.38
C TYR A 357 -8.66 -5.32 3.31
N TYR A 358 -9.98 -5.26 3.44
CA TYR A 358 -10.86 -4.63 2.45
C TYR A 358 -10.69 -3.11 2.40
N ALA A 359 -10.54 -2.48 3.56
CA ALA A 359 -10.23 -1.06 3.63
C ALA A 359 -8.91 -0.72 2.92
N MET A 360 -7.84 -1.48 3.17
CA MET A 360 -6.55 -1.17 2.55
C MET A 360 -6.52 -1.47 1.04
N ALA A 361 -7.12 -2.59 0.64
CA ALA A 361 -7.23 -2.96 -0.78
C ALA A 361 -8.11 -1.97 -1.55
N GLY A 362 -9.30 -1.66 -1.02
CA GLY A 362 -10.27 -0.78 -1.67
C GLY A 362 -9.83 0.69 -1.74
N ALA A 363 -9.17 1.22 -0.71
CA ALA A 363 -8.71 2.61 -0.71
C ALA A 363 -7.71 2.92 -1.84
N THR A 364 -6.91 1.92 -2.23
CA THR A 364 -5.84 2.06 -3.24
C THR A 364 -6.23 1.50 -4.61
N ALA A 365 -7.46 1.02 -4.77
CA ALA A 365 -7.97 0.43 -6.02
C ALA A 365 -8.49 1.52 -6.99
N PRO A 366 -7.75 1.87 -8.07
CA PRO A 366 -8.12 3.00 -8.94
C PRO A 366 -9.35 2.74 -9.82
N MET A 367 -9.73 1.47 -10.01
CA MET A 367 -10.92 1.07 -10.78
C MET A 367 -12.23 1.28 -10.02
N LEU A 368 -12.17 1.50 -8.71
CA LEU A 368 -13.36 1.73 -7.89
C LEU A 368 -13.85 3.19 -8.03
N PRO A 369 -15.18 3.42 -7.99
CA PRO A 369 -15.75 4.76 -7.89
C PRO A 369 -15.19 5.56 -6.71
N LEU A 370 -15.14 6.89 -6.83
CA LEU A 370 -14.48 7.76 -5.85
C LEU A 370 -15.13 7.72 -4.46
N ASP A 371 -16.46 7.66 -4.40
CA ASP A 371 -17.26 7.53 -3.18
C ASP A 371 -17.01 6.18 -2.48
N VAL A 372 -16.96 5.09 -3.23
CA VAL A 372 -16.59 3.77 -2.71
C VAL A 372 -15.17 3.79 -2.14
N ARG A 373 -14.22 4.41 -2.85
CA ARG A 373 -12.83 4.57 -2.36
C ARG A 373 -12.76 5.43 -1.09
N ALA A 374 -13.57 6.49 -1.00
CA ALA A 374 -13.63 7.35 0.17
C ALA A 374 -14.07 6.59 1.43
N GLY A 375 -15.04 5.67 1.30
CA GLY A 375 -15.47 4.81 2.41
C GLY A 375 -14.34 3.92 2.97
N TYR A 376 -13.34 3.60 2.17
CA TYR A 376 -12.15 2.85 2.59
C TYR A 376 -10.98 3.73 3.03
N ALA A 377 -10.94 4.97 2.56
CA ALA A 377 -9.78 5.84 2.66
C ALA A 377 -9.45 6.27 4.10
N GLU A 378 -10.45 6.42 4.97
CA GLU A 378 -10.26 6.91 6.34
C GLU A 378 -9.37 6.00 7.18
N LEU A 379 -9.65 4.69 7.16
CA LEU A 379 -8.85 3.70 7.87
C LEU A 379 -7.45 3.55 7.23
N ALA A 380 -7.37 3.60 5.89
CA ALA A 380 -6.09 3.55 5.17
C ALA A 380 -5.19 4.76 5.47
N ALA A 381 -5.75 5.96 5.55
CA ALA A 381 -5.02 7.16 5.97
C ALA A 381 -4.56 7.05 7.42
N SER A 382 -5.44 6.59 8.31
CA SER A 382 -5.15 6.41 9.73
C SER A 382 -4.04 5.39 10.00
N ARG A 383 -3.88 4.38 9.14
CA ARG A 383 -2.75 3.44 9.20
C ARG A 383 -1.48 3.95 8.53
N GLY A 384 -1.55 5.02 7.73
CA GLY A 384 -0.39 5.59 7.03
C GLY A 384 -0.16 5.06 5.61
N ILE A 385 -1.15 4.34 5.05
CA ILE A 385 -1.16 3.93 3.64
C ILE A 385 -1.41 5.16 2.76
N LEU A 386 -2.45 5.95 3.07
CA LEU A 386 -2.72 7.20 2.37
C LEU A 386 -2.06 8.40 3.07
N SER A 387 -1.48 9.29 2.28
CA SER A 387 -0.97 10.59 2.76
C SER A 387 -2.10 11.62 2.87
N ALA A 388 -1.86 12.68 3.65
CA ALA A 388 -2.75 13.84 3.69
C ALA A 388 -3.01 14.42 2.29
N SER A 389 -2.00 14.47 1.42
CA SER A 389 -2.14 14.92 0.03
C SER A 389 -3.02 14.00 -0.81
N ALA A 390 -2.91 12.68 -0.67
CA ALA A 390 -3.75 11.73 -1.38
C ALA A 390 -5.21 11.80 -0.92
N MET A 391 -5.42 12.04 0.38
CA MET A 391 -6.76 12.28 0.93
C MET A 391 -7.37 13.58 0.37
N VAL A 392 -6.61 14.67 0.36
CA VAL A 392 -7.08 15.95 -0.23
C VAL A 392 -7.39 15.80 -1.71
N ASP A 393 -6.55 15.08 -2.48
CA ASP A 393 -6.78 14.80 -3.90
C ASP A 393 -8.07 14.02 -4.13
N LEU A 394 -8.29 12.93 -3.37
CA LEU A 394 -9.52 12.13 -3.45
C LEU A 394 -10.78 12.98 -3.18
N TYR A 395 -10.82 13.74 -2.09
CA TYR A 395 -11.98 14.58 -1.78
C TYR A 395 -12.11 15.77 -2.74
N SER A 396 -11.01 16.26 -3.33
CA SER A 396 -11.08 17.29 -4.38
C SER A 396 -11.72 16.75 -5.65
N GLN A 397 -11.44 15.51 -6.03
CA GLN A 397 -12.11 14.84 -7.16
C GLN A 397 -13.60 14.61 -6.87
N ILE A 398 -13.94 14.20 -5.64
CA ILE A 398 -15.35 14.05 -5.22
C ILE A 398 -16.10 15.38 -5.30
N TYR A 399 -15.50 16.47 -4.81
CA TYR A 399 -16.09 17.81 -4.91
C TYR A 399 -16.33 18.24 -6.37
N ALA A 400 -15.45 17.84 -7.28
CA ALA A 400 -15.52 18.18 -8.69
C ALA A 400 -16.53 17.34 -9.49
N GLU A 401 -17.09 16.27 -8.90
CA GLU A 401 -18.02 15.36 -9.56
C GLU A 401 -19.46 15.56 -9.04
N PRO A 402 -20.34 16.28 -9.78
CA PRO A 402 -21.68 16.60 -9.32
C PRO A 402 -22.59 15.38 -9.16
N THR A 403 -22.26 14.24 -9.78
CA THR A 403 -23.06 13.01 -9.62
C THR A 403 -22.86 12.33 -8.27
N ILE A 404 -21.79 12.67 -7.53
CA ILE A 404 -21.52 12.14 -6.20
C ILE A 404 -22.19 13.05 -5.15
N GLY A 405 -23.21 12.51 -4.48
CA GLY A 405 -23.94 13.18 -3.39
C GLY A 405 -23.67 12.56 -2.01
N GLY A 406 -24.41 13.03 -1.01
CA GLY A 406 -24.38 12.48 0.35
C GLY A 406 -23.15 12.87 1.16
N GLU A 407 -22.83 12.04 2.15
CA GLU A 407 -21.83 12.36 3.18
C GLU A 407 -20.46 12.73 2.60
N PHE A 408 -19.96 11.98 1.60
CA PHE A 408 -18.64 12.26 1.03
C PHE A 408 -18.58 13.59 0.28
N SER A 409 -19.67 13.98 -0.39
CA SER A 409 -19.81 15.28 -1.05
C SER A 409 -19.85 16.41 -0.02
N ASP A 410 -20.61 16.24 1.07
CA ASP A 410 -20.68 17.20 2.17
C ASP A 410 -19.32 17.39 2.86
N ARG A 411 -18.58 16.29 3.08
CA ARG A 411 -17.23 16.33 3.64
C ARG A 411 -16.25 17.00 2.69
N ALA A 412 -16.36 16.77 1.39
CA ALA A 412 -15.54 17.45 0.38
C ALA A 412 -15.81 18.97 0.35
N ALA A 413 -17.08 19.38 0.44
CA ALA A 413 -17.46 20.79 0.55
C ALA A 413 -16.94 21.43 1.85
N ARG A 414 -17.03 20.73 2.97
CA ARG A 414 -16.48 21.19 4.25
C ARG A 414 -14.95 21.30 4.23
N LEU A 415 -14.28 20.35 3.58
CA LEU A 415 -12.84 20.43 3.36
C LEU A 415 -12.46 21.67 2.57
N ARG A 416 -13.21 22.00 1.52
CA ARG A 416 -13.00 23.24 0.77
C ARG A 416 -13.10 24.47 1.68
N GLU A 417 -14.10 24.53 2.56
CA GLU A 417 -14.25 25.62 3.52
C GLU A 417 -13.07 25.73 4.49
N ALA A 418 -12.53 24.61 4.98
CA ALA A 418 -11.33 24.60 5.83
C ALA A 418 -10.11 25.24 5.13
N TYR A 419 -9.99 25.08 3.80
CA TYR A 419 -8.88 25.60 3.01
C TYR A 419 -9.09 27.03 2.50
N LEU A 420 -10.32 27.41 2.17
CA LEU A 420 -10.63 28.62 1.39
C LEU A 420 -11.62 29.58 2.08
N GLY A 421 -12.11 29.25 3.28
CA GLY A 421 -12.94 30.15 4.07
C GLY A 421 -12.25 31.50 4.30
N VAL A 422 -13.04 32.58 4.36
CA VAL A 422 -12.50 33.95 4.45
C VAL A 422 -11.92 34.21 5.85
N GLU A 423 -12.67 33.83 6.88
CA GLU A 423 -12.32 34.08 8.28
C GLU A 423 -11.63 32.86 8.91
N PRO A 424 -10.57 33.05 9.73
CA PRO A 424 -9.91 31.95 10.45
C PRO A 424 -10.88 31.07 11.25
N ASP A 425 -11.82 31.67 11.98
CA ASP A 425 -12.79 30.93 12.80
C ASP A 425 -13.71 30.04 11.95
N SER A 426 -14.07 30.49 10.74
CA SER A 426 -14.90 29.69 9.82
C SER A 426 -14.12 28.48 9.32
N ARG A 427 -12.83 28.68 9.00
CA ARG A 427 -11.92 27.59 8.59
C ARG A 427 -11.71 26.58 9.72
N ILE A 428 -11.50 27.05 10.95
CA ILE A 428 -11.35 26.21 12.15
C ILE A 428 -12.63 25.43 12.43
N THR A 429 -13.79 26.09 12.36
CA THR A 429 -15.10 25.43 12.49
C THR A 429 -15.30 24.35 11.44
N ALA A 430 -14.89 24.59 10.19
CA ALA A 430 -14.95 23.60 9.12
C ALA A 430 -14.02 22.40 9.40
N MET A 431 -12.80 22.64 9.87
CA MET A 431 -11.87 21.58 10.28
C MET A 431 -12.44 20.74 11.43
N ARG A 432 -12.97 21.38 12.48
CA ARG A 432 -13.64 20.70 13.60
C ARG A 432 -14.80 19.83 13.16
N GLY A 433 -15.58 20.28 12.19
CA GLY A 433 -16.67 19.48 11.62
C GLY A 433 -16.22 18.27 10.79
N LEU A 434 -14.92 18.18 10.45
CA LEU A 434 -14.30 16.98 9.88
C LEU A 434 -13.58 16.14 10.94
N TRP A 435 -13.25 16.75 12.07
CA TRP A 435 -12.77 16.07 13.26
C TRP A 435 -13.94 15.41 13.99
N GLY A 436 -13.62 14.47 14.86
CA GLY A 436 -14.59 13.61 15.52
C GLY A 436 -13.86 12.63 16.43
N GLU A 437 -14.51 11.52 16.76
CA GLU A 437 -13.91 10.48 17.59
C GLU A 437 -13.33 9.32 16.77
N GLY A 438 -12.45 8.55 17.40
CA GLY A 438 -11.89 7.32 16.84
C GLY A 438 -11.17 7.52 15.51
N THR A 439 -11.31 6.52 14.62
CA THR A 439 -10.65 6.50 13.30
C THR A 439 -11.10 7.66 12.41
N ILE A 440 -12.41 7.96 12.40
CA ILE A 440 -12.98 9.02 11.56
C ILE A 440 -12.37 10.36 11.95
N GLY A 441 -12.35 10.68 13.24
CA GLY A 441 -11.74 11.91 13.75
C GLY A 441 -10.26 12.05 13.40
N PHE A 442 -9.49 10.99 13.61
CA PHE A 442 -8.06 10.99 13.27
C PHE A 442 -7.83 11.14 11.75
N SER A 443 -8.64 10.50 10.92
CA SER A 443 -8.60 10.68 9.47
C SER A 443 -8.92 12.12 9.04
N GLY A 444 -9.84 12.79 9.76
CA GLY A 444 -10.16 14.21 9.58
C GLY A 444 -8.98 15.11 9.90
N GLN A 445 -8.26 14.83 10.99
CA GLN A 445 -7.02 15.53 11.35
C GLN A 445 -5.94 15.36 10.26
N ILE A 446 -5.82 14.16 9.68
CA ILE A 446 -4.91 13.90 8.55
C ILE A 446 -5.33 14.70 7.31
N LEU A 447 -6.62 14.69 6.98
CA LEU A 447 -7.17 15.37 5.80
C LEU A 447 -6.95 16.89 5.85
N THR A 448 -6.98 17.46 7.06
CA THR A 448 -6.94 18.91 7.31
C THR A 448 -5.56 19.44 7.69
N ALA A 449 -4.52 18.61 7.75
CA ALA A 449 -3.18 18.99 8.21
C ALA A 449 -2.61 20.25 7.52
N PHE A 450 -2.72 20.34 6.19
CA PHE A 450 -2.24 21.52 5.46
C PHE A 450 -3.19 22.72 5.54
N ALA A 451 -4.48 22.53 5.87
CA ALA A 451 -5.38 23.64 6.19
C ALA A 451 -5.06 24.24 7.55
N ALA A 452 -4.79 23.40 8.55
CA ALA A 452 -4.38 23.80 9.89
C ALA A 452 -3.10 24.65 9.84
N ALA A 453 -2.08 24.20 9.10
CA ALA A 453 -0.82 24.94 8.92
C ALA A 453 -0.99 26.34 8.26
N ARG A 454 -2.13 26.62 7.64
CA ARG A 454 -2.44 27.93 7.04
C ARG A 454 -3.23 28.85 7.97
N ILE A 455 -3.44 28.46 9.23
CA ILE A 455 -4.00 29.32 10.28
C ILE A 455 -2.82 30.01 10.97
N PRO A 456 -2.71 31.35 10.89
CA PRO A 456 -1.71 32.09 11.64
C PRO A 456 -1.96 31.93 13.15
N PRO A 457 -0.92 31.73 13.97
CA PRO A 457 -1.07 31.76 15.43
C PRO A 457 -1.58 33.13 15.90
N ALA A 458 -2.69 33.14 16.62
CA ALA A 458 -3.16 34.33 17.33
C ALA A 458 -3.91 33.95 18.62
N ALA A 459 -3.96 34.89 19.56
CA ALA A 459 -4.40 34.64 20.94
C ALA A 459 -5.89 34.28 21.05
N ASP A 460 -6.68 34.75 20.10
CA ASP A 460 -8.10 34.43 19.91
C ASP A 460 -8.34 32.97 19.50
N GLN A 461 -7.34 32.28 18.94
CA GLN A 461 -7.39 30.84 18.63
C GLN A 461 -6.56 29.99 19.59
N ALA A 462 -6.20 30.50 20.78
CA ALA A 462 -5.39 29.73 21.73
C ALA A 462 -6.05 28.43 22.17
N ASP A 463 -7.38 28.44 22.34
CA ASP A 463 -8.17 27.26 22.72
C ASP A 463 -8.22 26.19 21.61
N ASP A 464 -8.05 26.61 20.35
CA ASP A 464 -8.01 25.74 19.17
C ASP A 464 -6.63 25.12 18.91
N ALA A 465 -5.59 25.70 19.51
CA ALA A 465 -4.21 25.44 19.13
C ALA A 465 -3.82 23.96 19.28
N GLY A 466 -4.28 23.28 20.33
CA GLY A 466 -3.96 21.87 20.58
C GLY A 466 -4.39 20.95 19.43
N GLU A 467 -5.62 21.08 18.94
CA GLU A 467 -6.15 20.26 17.83
C GLU A 467 -5.53 20.66 16.49
N LEU A 468 -5.30 21.96 16.26
CA LEU A 468 -4.61 22.47 15.07
C LEU A 468 -3.19 21.90 14.97
N ILE A 469 -2.43 21.95 16.07
CA ILE A 469 -1.08 21.39 16.15
C ILE A 469 -1.14 19.87 15.93
N ALA A 470 -2.06 19.15 16.58
CA ALA A 470 -2.21 17.72 16.38
C ALA A 470 -2.45 17.38 14.89
N SER A 471 -3.32 18.12 14.21
CA SER A 471 -3.58 17.98 12.77
C SER A 471 -2.32 18.23 11.94
N MET A 472 -1.58 19.33 12.16
CA MET A 472 -0.33 19.64 11.47
C MET A 472 0.70 18.49 11.57
N LEU A 473 0.85 17.93 12.78
CA LEU A 473 1.81 16.87 13.06
C LEU A 473 1.46 15.53 12.42
N THR A 474 0.21 15.31 11.99
CA THR A 474 -0.14 14.12 11.19
C THR A 474 0.50 14.12 9.80
N ALA A 475 0.86 15.29 9.26
CA ALA A 475 1.57 15.47 8.00
C ALA A 475 3.06 15.83 8.17
N GLY A 476 3.55 15.90 9.41
CA GLY A 476 4.95 16.19 9.71
C GLY A 476 5.30 17.67 9.59
N LEU A 477 4.30 18.56 9.76
CA LEU A 477 4.46 20.01 9.69
C LEU A 477 4.95 20.55 11.05
N ASP A 478 6.09 20.05 11.52
CA ASP A 478 6.65 20.34 12.85
C ASP A 478 7.07 21.80 13.02
N LYS A 479 7.56 22.44 11.95
CA LYS A 479 7.86 23.88 11.94
C LYS A 479 6.63 24.77 12.04
N ASP A 480 5.55 24.40 11.34
CA ASP A 480 4.28 25.14 11.41
C ASP A 480 3.66 24.99 12.80
N ALA A 481 3.74 23.80 13.40
CA ALA A 481 3.35 23.57 14.79
C ALA A 481 4.19 24.41 15.77
N ALA A 482 5.52 24.45 15.62
CA ALA A 482 6.41 25.20 16.51
C ALA A 482 6.13 26.72 16.50
N ALA A 483 5.57 27.26 15.41
CA ALA A 483 5.17 28.67 15.33
C ALA A 483 4.10 29.06 16.38
N TRP A 484 3.35 28.10 16.92
CA TRP A 484 2.34 28.31 17.95
C TRP A 484 2.90 28.39 19.38
N ALA A 485 4.21 28.20 19.58
CA ALA A 485 4.83 28.14 20.91
C ALA A 485 4.56 29.37 21.78
N GLY A 486 4.43 30.56 21.17
CA GLY A 486 4.14 31.81 21.88
C GLY A 486 2.67 32.04 22.24
N THR A 487 1.76 31.17 21.76
CA THR A 487 0.31 31.30 21.92
C THR A 487 -0.26 30.24 22.86
N VAL A 488 0.34 29.04 22.90
CA VAL A 488 -0.14 27.93 23.73
C VAL A 488 0.15 28.15 25.21
N GLU A 489 -0.80 27.78 26.07
CA GLU A 489 -0.59 27.80 27.51
C GLU A 489 0.38 26.69 27.94
N ALA A 490 1.27 26.99 28.88
CA ALA A 490 2.18 26.00 29.46
C ALA A 490 1.37 24.88 30.15
N GLY A 491 1.70 23.62 29.84
CA GLY A 491 0.94 22.46 30.33
C GLY A 491 -0.32 22.14 29.53
N SER A 492 -0.66 22.88 28.48
CA SER A 492 -1.72 22.49 27.55
C SER A 492 -1.29 21.34 26.63
N LEU A 493 -2.25 20.73 25.92
CA LEU A 493 -1.97 19.77 24.84
C LEU A 493 -1.10 20.40 23.74
N GLY A 494 -1.37 21.65 23.36
CA GLY A 494 -0.58 22.37 22.35
C GLY A 494 0.89 22.50 22.77
N TRP A 495 1.13 22.86 24.04
CA TRP A 495 2.47 22.89 24.62
C TRP A 495 3.14 21.51 24.58
N ALA A 496 2.45 20.45 25.02
CA ALA A 496 3.00 19.10 25.07
C ALA A 496 3.41 18.60 23.67
N LEU A 497 2.57 18.85 22.66
CA LEU A 497 2.85 18.44 21.28
C LEU A 497 4.04 19.21 20.70
N ILE A 498 4.16 20.52 20.93
CA ILE A 498 5.33 21.31 20.50
C ILE A 498 6.59 20.83 21.23
N ALA A 499 6.51 20.62 22.54
CA ALA A 499 7.60 20.13 23.37
C ALA A 499 8.10 18.73 22.95
N LEU A 500 7.34 17.99 22.15
CA LEU A 500 7.75 16.73 21.52
C LEU A 500 8.19 16.88 20.06
N ALA A 501 7.50 17.72 19.28
CA ALA A 501 7.64 17.80 17.84
C ALA A 501 8.74 18.76 17.37
N ASP A 502 8.94 19.88 18.06
CA ASP A 502 9.89 20.91 17.66
C ASP A 502 11.32 20.35 17.67
N PRO A 503 12.08 20.37 16.54
CA PRO A 503 13.46 19.91 16.50
C PRO A 503 14.41 20.73 17.40
N ASP A 504 14.10 21.99 17.67
CA ASP A 504 14.95 22.92 18.41
C ASP A 504 14.61 22.98 19.92
N ALA A 505 13.57 22.25 20.34
CA ALA A 505 13.14 22.22 21.73
C ALA A 505 14.19 21.56 22.65
N GLY A 506 14.44 22.26 23.77
CA GLY A 506 15.36 21.83 24.82
C GLY A 506 14.72 20.97 25.91
N ARG A 507 15.29 21.04 27.11
CA ARG A 507 14.67 20.41 28.30
C ARG A 507 13.37 21.13 28.64
N VAL A 508 12.39 20.36 29.11
CA VAL A 508 11.14 20.91 29.62
C VAL A 508 11.29 21.40 31.06
N GLU A 509 10.46 22.38 31.42
CA GLU A 509 10.33 22.86 32.79
C GLU A 509 9.33 21.99 33.57
N ASP A 510 9.63 21.72 34.84
CA ASP A 510 8.82 20.86 35.69
C ASP A 510 7.41 21.42 35.90
N ASP A 511 7.25 22.75 35.98
CA ASP A 511 5.95 23.40 36.23
C ASP A 511 4.95 23.16 35.09
N ALA A 512 5.38 23.28 33.83
CA ALA A 512 4.54 23.01 32.68
C ALA A 512 4.15 21.53 32.58
N LEU A 513 5.09 20.63 32.89
CA LEU A 513 4.82 19.20 32.94
C LEU A 513 3.84 18.84 34.06
N ASN A 514 4.01 19.42 35.26
CA ASN A 514 3.09 19.22 36.38
C ASN A 514 1.69 19.74 36.06
N ALA A 515 1.58 20.89 35.38
CA ALA A 515 0.30 21.44 34.93
C ALA A 515 -0.40 20.51 33.92
N PHE A 516 0.34 19.96 32.95
CA PHE A 516 -0.20 18.97 32.02
C PHE A 516 -0.75 17.75 32.75
N VAL A 517 0.06 17.15 33.64
CA VAL A 517 -0.32 15.97 34.42
C VAL A 517 -1.56 16.24 35.28
N ALA A 518 -1.65 17.40 35.91
CA ALA A 518 -2.80 17.77 36.73
C ALA A 518 -4.10 17.98 35.93
N SER A 519 -3.99 18.24 34.63
CA SER A 519 -5.11 18.49 33.71
C SER A 519 -5.51 17.29 32.85
N ASP A 520 -4.80 16.17 32.96
CA ASP A 520 -5.01 14.99 32.12
C ASP A 520 -6.25 14.20 32.56
N ASP A 521 -7.25 14.18 31.69
CA ASP A 521 -8.51 13.46 31.86
C ASP A 521 -8.56 12.12 31.12
N SER A 522 -7.45 11.71 30.49
CA SER A 522 -7.36 10.43 29.79
C SER A 522 -7.41 9.24 30.76
N GLU A 523 -7.88 8.10 30.24
CA GLU A 523 -7.97 6.85 31.00
C GLU A 523 -6.59 6.48 31.60
N ASP A 524 -6.54 6.30 32.92
CA ASP A 524 -5.32 6.02 33.69
C ASP A 524 -4.19 7.05 33.48
N GLU A 525 -4.52 8.32 33.18
CA GLU A 525 -3.55 9.40 32.90
C GLU A 525 -2.56 9.01 31.78
N ARG A 526 -3.07 8.29 30.77
CA ARG A 526 -2.24 7.69 29.71
C ARG A 526 -1.47 8.73 28.91
N LYS A 527 -2.08 9.88 28.60
CA LYS A 527 -1.41 10.96 27.87
C LYS A 527 -0.22 11.50 28.65
N SER A 528 -0.36 11.67 29.96
CA SER A 528 0.72 12.08 30.87
C SER A 528 1.84 11.05 30.91
N ALA A 529 1.49 9.78 31.08
CA ALA A 529 2.48 8.70 31.11
C ALA A 529 3.25 8.60 29.77
N PHE A 530 2.58 8.79 28.63
CA PHE A 530 3.22 8.86 27.33
C PHE A 530 4.06 10.11 27.14
N LEU A 531 3.60 11.28 27.59
CA LEU A 531 4.38 12.52 27.51
C LEU A 531 5.69 12.39 28.29
N VAL A 532 5.64 11.92 29.53
CA VAL A 532 6.81 11.69 30.37
C VAL A 532 7.79 10.72 29.71
N ALA A 533 7.29 9.57 29.23
CA ALA A 533 8.12 8.57 28.55
C ALA A 533 8.75 9.09 27.25
N ALA A 534 7.98 9.83 26.45
CA ALA A 534 8.42 10.39 25.18
C ALA A 534 9.45 11.50 25.38
N LEU A 535 9.24 12.42 26.34
CA LEU A 535 10.21 13.44 26.70
C LEU A 535 11.52 12.82 27.18
N ALA A 536 11.46 11.77 27.99
CA ALA A 536 12.65 11.03 28.41
C ALA A 536 13.36 10.36 27.22
N GLY A 537 12.59 9.76 26.30
CA GLY A 537 13.11 9.10 25.12
C GLY A 537 13.79 10.07 24.15
N LEU A 538 13.23 11.27 23.99
CA LEU A 538 13.81 12.36 23.21
C LEU A 538 14.95 13.09 23.96
N GLY A 539 15.15 12.82 25.25
CA GLY A 539 16.21 13.43 26.08
C GLY A 539 15.89 14.82 26.61
N ARG A 540 14.60 15.18 26.61
CA ARG A 540 14.06 16.46 27.10
C ARG A 540 13.68 16.38 28.58
N LEU A 541 13.58 15.17 29.13
CA LEU A 541 13.40 14.88 30.55
C LEU A 541 14.46 13.87 31.01
N PRO A 542 15.12 14.05 32.19
CA PRO A 542 15.98 13.01 32.76
C PRO A 542 15.19 11.74 33.08
N VAL A 543 15.76 10.57 32.77
CA VAL A 543 15.06 9.26 32.96
C VAL A 543 14.63 9.03 34.41
N ASN A 544 15.44 9.46 35.38
CA ASN A 544 15.14 9.33 36.82
C ASN A 544 14.04 10.29 37.30
N ALA A 545 13.71 11.34 36.54
CA ALA A 545 12.59 12.21 36.88
C ALA A 545 11.24 11.56 36.57
N ALA A 546 11.20 10.58 35.66
CA ALA A 546 9.98 9.86 35.28
C ALA A 546 9.33 9.10 36.45
N ASP A 547 10.14 8.61 37.41
CA ASP A 547 9.65 7.94 38.61
C ASP A 547 8.76 8.85 39.48
N GLY A 548 9.04 10.17 39.48
CA GLY A 548 8.23 11.17 40.18
C GLY A 548 6.81 11.31 39.60
N TYR A 549 6.62 10.87 38.37
CA TYR A 549 5.33 10.82 37.67
C TYR A 549 4.75 9.40 37.59
N GLY A 550 5.28 8.45 38.38
CA GLY A 550 4.80 7.07 38.40
C GLY A 550 5.20 6.23 37.18
N VAL A 551 6.11 6.71 36.34
CA VAL A 551 6.54 6.02 35.10
C VAL A 551 7.90 5.35 35.28
N ASP A 552 7.90 4.04 35.56
CA ASP A 552 9.12 3.23 35.63
C ASP A 552 9.68 2.92 34.22
N LEU A 553 10.73 3.66 33.83
CA LEU A 553 11.46 3.49 32.57
C LEU A 553 12.69 2.58 32.69
N SER A 554 13.03 2.15 33.92
CA SER A 554 14.24 1.38 34.21
C SER A 554 14.09 -0.12 33.86
N ARG A 555 12.85 -0.59 33.75
CA ARG A 555 12.53 -2.00 33.52
C ARG A 555 13.12 -2.53 32.21
N GLN A 556 13.72 -3.72 32.28
CA GLN A 556 14.22 -4.44 31.12
C GLN A 556 13.42 -5.70 30.82
N THR A 557 13.05 -5.83 29.56
CA THR A 557 12.44 -6.99 28.92
C THR A 557 13.42 -7.59 27.90
N ARG A 558 13.03 -8.67 27.21
CA ARG A 558 13.84 -9.17 26.09
C ARG A 558 13.84 -8.20 24.92
N TRP A 559 12.70 -7.56 24.62
CA TRP A 559 12.56 -6.63 23.51
C TRP A 559 13.35 -5.33 23.74
N THR A 560 13.20 -4.70 24.92
CA THR A 560 13.92 -3.45 25.27
C THR A 560 15.43 -3.60 25.19
N ARG A 561 15.99 -4.72 25.67
CA ARG A 561 17.42 -5.02 25.54
C ARG A 561 17.87 -5.17 24.09
N ILE A 562 17.04 -5.74 23.22
CA ILE A 562 17.41 -5.96 21.81
C ILE A 562 17.33 -4.65 21.01
N ILE A 563 16.30 -3.83 21.23
CA ILE A 563 16.18 -2.53 20.53
C ILE A 563 17.24 -1.53 21.01
N ASP A 564 17.52 -1.50 22.31
CA ASP A 564 18.60 -0.68 22.86
C ASP A 564 19.96 -1.13 22.30
N ARG A 565 20.22 -2.44 22.25
CA ARG A 565 21.44 -2.97 21.63
C ARG A 565 21.53 -2.65 20.14
N ALA A 566 20.42 -2.64 19.40
CA ALA A 566 20.41 -2.25 18.00
C ALA A 566 20.76 -0.76 17.81
N ALA A 567 20.31 0.10 18.74
CA ALA A 567 20.66 1.50 18.78
C ALA A 567 22.12 1.75 19.18
N GLU A 568 22.66 1.00 20.15
CA GLU A 568 24.07 1.06 20.56
C GLU A 568 25.05 0.77 19.42
N VAL A 569 24.66 -0.09 18.48
CA VAL A 569 25.47 -0.41 17.28
C VAL A 569 25.06 0.42 16.06
N GLU A 570 24.30 1.49 16.28
CA GLU A 570 23.88 2.47 15.27
C GLU A 570 23.22 1.82 14.04
N ASN A 571 22.34 0.84 14.26
CA ASN A 571 21.68 0.12 13.18
C ASN A 571 20.23 0.62 12.95
N PRO A 572 20.02 1.58 12.03
CA PRO A 572 18.70 2.16 11.80
C PRO A 572 17.67 1.15 11.26
N VAL A 573 18.10 0.17 10.46
CA VAL A 573 17.18 -0.85 9.93
C VAL A 573 16.70 -1.77 11.04
N MET A 574 17.59 -2.23 11.92
CA MET A 574 17.18 -3.07 13.04
C MET A 574 16.27 -2.34 14.02
N VAL A 575 16.58 -1.08 14.33
CA VAL A 575 15.71 -0.26 15.19
C VAL A 575 14.34 -0.07 14.54
N ALA A 576 14.26 0.25 13.25
CA ALA A 576 12.97 0.40 12.55
C ALA A 576 12.14 -0.91 12.57
N LEU A 577 12.76 -2.06 12.32
CA LEU A 577 12.08 -3.36 12.36
C LEU A 577 11.60 -3.73 13.78
N LEU A 578 12.41 -3.45 14.80
CA LEU A 578 12.06 -3.71 16.20
C LEU A 578 11.00 -2.74 16.74
N ALA A 579 11.05 -1.48 16.30
CA ALA A 579 10.02 -0.50 16.57
C ALA A 579 8.68 -0.99 15.99
N GLY A 580 8.65 -1.40 14.72
CA GLY A 580 7.45 -1.97 14.11
C GLY A 580 6.93 -3.22 14.84
N LEU A 581 7.83 -4.11 15.27
CA LEU A 581 7.47 -5.28 16.09
C LEU A 581 6.84 -4.89 17.43
N GLY A 582 7.38 -3.88 18.10
CA GLY A 582 6.92 -3.39 19.41
C GLY A 582 5.67 -2.53 19.36
N MET A 583 5.32 -1.98 18.19
CA MET A 583 4.13 -1.15 17.96
C MET A 583 2.92 -1.92 17.46
N GLN A 584 2.97 -3.25 17.39
CA GLN A 584 1.82 -4.02 16.95
C GLN A 584 0.64 -3.85 17.92
N GLY A 585 -0.53 -3.52 17.37
CA GLY A 585 -1.75 -3.29 18.13
C GLY A 585 -2.80 -2.52 17.32
N GLN A 586 -4.00 -2.48 17.87
CA GLN A 586 -5.16 -1.79 17.29
C GLN A 586 -5.34 -0.38 17.87
N SER A 587 -4.86 -0.12 19.08
CA SER A 587 -5.02 1.16 19.79
C SER A 587 -3.82 1.47 20.68
N TRP A 588 -3.63 2.75 21.00
CA TRP A 588 -2.59 3.21 21.92
C TRP A 588 -2.75 2.68 23.35
N SER A 589 -3.96 2.26 23.76
CA SER A 589 -4.18 1.58 25.03
C SER A 589 -3.43 0.25 25.18
N GLN A 590 -2.96 -0.35 24.07
CA GLN A 590 -2.15 -1.57 24.09
C GLN A 590 -0.64 -1.27 24.14
N MET A 591 -0.23 -0.01 24.00
CA MET A 591 1.15 0.44 24.11
C MET A 591 1.44 0.85 25.55
N THR A 592 2.64 0.55 26.04
CA THR A 592 3.07 1.02 27.38
C THR A 592 4.06 2.18 27.29
N PRO A 593 4.09 3.09 28.27
CA PRO A 593 5.08 4.16 28.35
C PRO A 593 6.52 3.66 28.24
N LEU A 594 6.81 2.51 28.87
CA LEU A 594 8.11 1.84 28.77
C LEU A 594 8.51 1.54 27.31
N HIS A 595 7.60 0.97 26.50
CA HIS A 595 7.90 0.66 25.11
C HIS A 595 8.09 1.92 24.27
N LEU A 596 7.26 2.95 24.50
CA LEU A 596 7.37 4.25 23.84
C LEU A 596 8.73 4.92 24.12
N TYR A 597 9.20 4.90 25.37
CA TYR A 597 10.51 5.43 25.76
C TYR A 597 11.65 4.74 25.01
N TYR A 598 11.72 3.40 25.05
CA TYR A 598 12.81 2.67 24.38
C TYR A 598 12.76 2.86 22.87
N LEU A 599 11.57 2.94 22.28
CA LEU A 599 11.37 3.16 20.85
C LEU A 599 11.87 4.54 20.41
N THR A 600 11.41 5.60 21.06
CA THR A 600 11.76 6.99 20.73
C THR A 600 13.24 7.26 20.99
N SER A 601 13.78 6.76 22.11
CA SER A 601 15.21 6.84 22.42
C SER A 601 16.08 6.13 21.38
N SER A 602 15.68 4.92 20.97
CA SER A 602 16.43 4.14 19.99
C SER A 602 16.41 4.78 18.60
N LEU A 603 15.25 5.27 18.15
CA LEU A 603 15.11 5.97 16.87
C LEU A 603 15.96 7.24 16.82
N ARG A 604 15.89 8.08 17.86
CA ARG A 604 16.75 9.27 17.97
C ARG A 604 18.25 8.91 17.89
N ARG A 605 18.69 7.88 18.63
CA ARG A 605 20.12 7.47 18.66
C ARG A 605 20.66 7.03 17.30
N VAL A 606 19.80 6.48 16.42
CA VAL A 606 20.20 6.05 15.07
C VAL A 606 19.97 7.12 13.99
N GLY A 607 19.72 8.38 14.40
CA GLY A 607 19.51 9.50 13.47
C GLY A 607 18.11 9.59 12.87
N MET A 608 17.14 8.86 13.41
CA MET A 608 15.71 8.92 13.04
C MET A 608 14.90 9.76 14.04
N GLU A 609 15.44 10.92 14.41
CA GLU A 609 14.83 11.76 15.43
C GLU A 609 13.49 12.35 14.98
N ALA A 610 13.37 12.76 13.71
CA ALA A 610 12.12 13.29 13.18
C ALA A 610 10.98 12.27 13.35
N GLU A 611 11.24 11.01 13.06
CA GLU A 611 10.24 9.94 13.22
C GLU A 611 9.98 9.63 14.69
N ALA A 612 11.01 9.69 15.55
CA ALA A 612 10.82 9.56 17.00
C ALA A 612 9.88 10.65 17.55
N ARG A 613 10.08 11.90 17.14
CA ARG A 613 9.24 13.05 17.55
C ARG A 613 7.81 12.90 17.06
N MET A 614 7.61 12.47 15.81
CA MET A 614 6.27 12.29 15.27
C MET A 614 5.50 11.13 15.94
N ILE A 615 6.18 10.01 16.23
CA ILE A 615 5.58 8.90 16.99
C ILE A 615 5.23 9.33 18.41
N ALA A 616 6.12 10.09 19.06
CA ALA A 616 5.89 10.65 20.39
C ALA A 616 4.66 11.58 20.44
N ALA A 617 4.59 12.54 19.52
CA ALA A 617 3.46 13.46 19.43
C ALA A 617 2.14 12.72 19.13
N GLU A 618 2.19 11.72 18.24
CA GLU A 618 1.03 10.88 17.95
C GLU A 618 0.54 10.10 19.19
N ALA A 619 1.48 9.58 20.00
CA ALA A 619 1.15 8.87 21.23
C ALA A 619 0.40 9.75 22.23
N VAL A 620 0.81 11.01 22.40
CA VAL A 620 0.14 11.95 23.32
C VAL A 620 -1.18 12.45 22.75
N ALA A 621 -1.24 12.74 21.44
CA ALA A 621 -2.47 13.21 20.80
C ALA A 621 -3.59 12.15 20.84
N ARG A 622 -3.24 10.86 20.77
CA ARG A 622 -4.19 9.74 20.66
C ARG A 622 -4.19 8.81 21.88
N GLY A 623 -3.47 9.20 22.94
CA GLY A 623 -3.28 8.43 24.18
C GLY A 623 -4.55 8.30 25.00
#